data_AF-A0A921JE13-F1
#
_entry.id   AF-A0A921JE13-F1
#
_cell.length_a   1.000
_cell.length_b   1.000
_cell.length_c   1.000
_cell.angle_alpha   90.00
_cell.angle_beta   90.00
_cell.angle_gamma   90.00
#
_symmetry.space_group_name_H-M   'P 1'
#
loop_
_entity.id
_entity.type
_entity.pdbx_description
1 polymer ?
#
loop_
_entity_poly.entity_id
_entity_poly.type
_entity_poly.pdbx_seq_one_letter_code
_entity_poly.pdbx_strand_id
1 'polypeptide(L)'
;MTPLALAPRPSAMRSRADRLGAAVAQAWRASRPHLLVLLPILLLAAAAAFALSAWKAGRTNAAIVALEAGRDIAVTSEAPDALLVARTQFLAARDRLGEAEPLLDTLDRRSAAEAAARARYAVANARIRQAFLLIERSELDKAGPQVTLARQDYRRALQARPDFWDAKFNFDVASRLIRDFPEFDRKFGDELKAEPKQIWTDIPGQPRGGP
;
A
#
# COMPACT_ATOMS: atom_id res chain seq x y z
N MET A 1 -63.63 -50.74 64.00
CA MET A 1 -63.41 -51.12 62.58
C MET A 1 -62.68 -49.99 61.90
N THR A 2 -61.62 -50.35 61.20
CA THR A 2 -60.37 -49.60 61.01
C THR A 2 -60.45 -48.67 59.80
N PRO A 3 -59.92 -47.43 59.85
CA PRO A 3 -59.94 -46.53 58.70
C PRO A 3 -59.02 -47.03 57.59
N LEU A 4 -59.55 -47.01 56.36
CA LEU A 4 -58.84 -47.34 55.12
C LEU A 4 -57.81 -46.23 54.83
N ALA A 5 -56.53 -46.53 55.08
CA ALA A 5 -55.43 -45.62 54.74
C ALA A 5 -55.30 -45.50 53.21
N LEU A 6 -55.61 -44.32 52.65
CA LEU A 6 -55.28 -43.99 51.27
C LEU A 6 -53.76 -43.85 51.12
N ALA A 7 -53.17 -44.70 50.28
CA ALA A 7 -51.76 -44.59 49.89
C ALA A 7 -51.49 -43.26 49.16
N PRO A 8 -50.35 -42.58 49.42
CA PRO A 8 -49.96 -41.40 48.66
C PRO A 8 -49.58 -41.80 47.23
N ARG A 9 -50.12 -41.06 46.24
CA ARG A 9 -49.79 -41.22 44.82
C ARG A 9 -48.30 -40.91 44.58
N PRO A 10 -47.59 -41.66 43.71
CA PRO A 10 -46.19 -41.37 43.40
C PRO A 10 -46.08 -39.99 42.72
N SER A 11 -45.21 -39.16 43.29
CA SER A 11 -44.81 -37.86 42.75
C SER A 11 -44.15 -38.07 41.39
N ALA A 12 -44.79 -37.56 40.33
CA ALA A 12 -44.27 -37.60 38.97
C ALA A 12 -42.85 -37.02 38.91
N MET A 13 -41.85 -37.88 38.65
CA MET A 13 -40.47 -37.46 38.37
C MET A 13 -40.47 -36.63 37.08
N ARG A 14 -40.40 -35.29 37.22
CA ARG A 14 -40.23 -34.38 36.08
C ARG A 14 -39.02 -34.80 35.25
N SER A 15 -39.23 -34.97 33.94
CA SER A 15 -38.18 -35.39 33.02
C SER A 15 -37.03 -34.37 33.01
N ARG A 16 -35.82 -34.78 32.62
CA ARG A 16 -34.68 -33.85 32.49
C ARG A 16 -34.98 -32.73 31.47
N ALA A 17 -35.78 -33.02 30.45
CA ALA A 17 -36.20 -32.05 29.43
C ALA A 17 -37.07 -30.93 30.01
N ASP A 18 -38.02 -31.26 30.91
CA ASP A 18 -38.88 -30.26 31.56
C ASP A 18 -38.08 -29.32 32.47
N ARG A 19 -37.04 -29.85 33.13
CA ARG A 19 -36.13 -29.07 33.98
C ARG A 19 -35.26 -28.12 33.15
N LEU A 20 -34.76 -28.58 32.00
CA LEU A 20 -34.00 -27.73 31.07
C LEU A 20 -34.89 -26.63 30.48
N GLY A 21 -36.11 -26.96 30.04
CA GLY A 21 -37.07 -25.98 29.51
C GLY A 21 -37.46 -24.92 30.54
N ALA A 22 -37.69 -25.30 31.79
CA ALA A 22 -37.98 -24.37 32.88
C ALA A 22 -36.80 -23.45 33.21
N ALA A 23 -35.57 -23.99 33.22
CA ALA A 23 -34.35 -23.20 33.45
C ALA A 23 -34.12 -22.15 32.35
N VAL A 24 -34.32 -22.53 31.08
CA VAL A 24 -34.23 -21.63 29.93
C VAL A 24 -35.31 -20.54 30.00
N ALA A 25 -36.55 -20.89 30.33
CA ALA A 25 -37.65 -19.92 30.45
C ALA A 25 -37.48 -18.94 31.62
N GLN A 26 -36.80 -19.35 32.69
CA GLN A 26 -36.48 -18.51 33.84
C GLN A 26 -35.30 -17.57 33.53
N ALA A 27 -34.24 -18.09 32.90
CA ALA A 27 -33.13 -17.30 32.42
C ALA A 27 -33.59 -16.25 31.38
N TRP A 28 -34.47 -16.61 30.46
CA TRP A 28 -35.08 -15.68 29.51
C TRP A 28 -35.84 -14.55 30.20
N ARG A 29 -36.68 -14.86 31.20
CA ARG A 29 -37.43 -13.85 31.95
C ARG A 29 -36.52 -12.92 32.75
N ALA A 30 -35.43 -13.44 33.34
CA ALA A 30 -34.44 -12.65 34.06
C ALA A 30 -33.63 -11.73 33.13
N SER A 31 -33.25 -12.21 31.95
CA SER A 31 -32.43 -11.44 30.98
C SER A 31 -33.24 -10.48 30.12
N ARG A 32 -34.54 -10.73 29.91
CA ARG A 32 -35.43 -9.92 29.07
C ARG A 32 -35.41 -8.41 29.38
N PRO A 33 -35.53 -7.93 30.63
CA PRO A 33 -35.50 -6.49 30.89
C PRO A 33 -34.14 -5.86 30.56
N HIS A 34 -33.03 -6.57 30.84
CA HIS A 34 -31.69 -6.11 30.50
C HIS A 34 -31.49 -6.08 28.98
N LEU A 35 -31.95 -7.10 28.26
CA LEU A 35 -31.87 -7.16 26.80
C LEU A 35 -32.71 -6.05 26.14
N LEU A 36 -33.90 -5.74 26.67
CA LEU A 36 -34.75 -4.67 26.15
C LEU A 36 -34.13 -3.27 26.28
N VAL A 37 -33.18 -3.08 27.20
CA VAL A 37 -32.46 -1.80 27.38
C VAL A 37 -31.09 -1.83 26.70
N LEU A 38 -30.31 -2.90 26.89
CA LEU A 38 -28.94 -2.99 26.37
C LEU A 38 -28.91 -3.15 24.85
N LEU A 39 -29.83 -3.92 24.28
CA LEU A 39 -29.87 -4.14 22.82
C LEU A 39 -30.07 -2.83 22.03
N PRO A 40 -31.08 -1.99 22.32
CA PRO A 40 -31.23 -0.74 21.57
C PRO A 40 -30.05 0.22 21.79
N ILE A 41 -29.45 0.26 22.98
CA ILE A 41 -28.24 1.07 23.24
C ILE A 41 -27.07 0.59 22.35
N LEU A 42 -26.83 -0.72 22.29
CA LEU A 42 -25.78 -1.29 21.44
C LEU A 42 -26.05 -1.05 19.95
N LEU A 43 -27.31 -1.18 19.52
CA LEU A 43 -27.71 -0.89 18.14
C LEU A 43 -27.53 0.59 17.80
N LEU A 44 -27.88 1.51 18.70
CA LEU A 44 -27.66 2.94 18.52
C LEU A 44 -26.16 3.29 18.45
N ALA A 45 -25.35 2.69 19.33
CA ALA A 45 -23.90 2.86 19.31
C ALA A 45 -23.28 2.35 18.01
N ALA A 46 -23.71 1.17 17.53
CA ALA A 46 -23.29 0.63 16.24
C ALA A 46 -23.72 1.52 15.08
N ALA A 47 -24.98 1.99 15.07
CA ALA A 47 -25.48 2.90 14.04
C ALA A 47 -24.69 4.22 14.00
N ALA A 48 -24.36 4.79 15.16
CA ALA A 48 -23.53 5.99 15.25
C ALA A 48 -22.10 5.74 14.73
N ALA A 49 -21.50 4.59 15.05
CA ALA A 49 -20.19 4.21 14.54
C ALA A 49 -20.19 4.06 13.01
N PHE A 50 -21.22 3.40 12.44
CA PHE A 50 -21.38 3.28 10.99
C PHE A 50 -21.62 4.63 10.32
N ALA A 51 -22.44 5.50 10.91
CA ALA A 51 -22.68 6.85 10.38
C ALA A 51 -21.38 7.67 10.36
N LEU A 52 -20.59 7.62 11.43
CA LEU A 52 -19.30 8.30 11.50
C LEU A 52 -18.30 7.74 10.48
N SER A 53 -18.26 6.42 10.31
CA SER A 53 -17.42 5.75 9.32
C SER A 53 -17.80 6.15 7.89
N ALA A 54 -19.09 6.14 7.56
CA ALA A 54 -19.62 6.55 6.26
C ALA A 54 -19.32 8.04 5.97
N TRP A 55 -19.47 8.91 6.98
CA TRP A 55 -19.14 10.33 6.84
C TRP A 55 -17.64 10.55 6.56
N LYS A 56 -16.75 9.85 7.28
CA LYS A 56 -15.30 9.91 7.03
C LYS A 56 -14.93 9.40 5.63
N ALA A 57 -15.53 8.30 5.19
CA ALA A 57 -15.34 7.77 3.84
C ALA A 57 -15.83 8.76 2.77
N GLY A 58 -17.01 9.35 2.96
CA GLY A 58 -17.56 10.37 2.07
C GLY A 58 -16.67 11.60 1.95
N ARG A 59 -16.10 12.09 3.07
CA ARG A 59 -15.14 13.20 3.06
C ARG A 59 -13.86 12.86 2.31
N THR A 60 -13.35 11.64 2.48
CA THR A 60 -12.15 11.16 1.78
C THR A 60 -12.40 11.07 0.27
N ASN A 61 -13.53 10.50 -0.14
CA ASN A 61 -13.92 10.41 -1.55
C ASN A 61 -14.09 11.80 -2.17
N ALA A 62 -14.71 12.75 -1.46
CA ALA A 62 -14.85 14.11 -1.94
C ALA A 62 -13.49 14.80 -2.15
N ALA A 63 -12.52 14.52 -1.27
CA ALA A 63 -11.15 15.03 -1.40
C ALA A 63 -10.42 14.40 -2.61
N ILE A 64 -10.57 13.10 -2.84
CA ILE A 64 -10.03 12.41 -4.02
C ILE A 64 -10.61 13.02 -5.30
N VAL A 65 -11.95 13.15 -5.39
CA VAL A 65 -12.63 13.77 -6.53
C VAL A 65 -12.17 15.21 -6.74
N ALA A 66 -11.90 15.97 -5.68
CA ALA A 66 -11.36 17.32 -5.81
C ALA A 66 -9.97 17.34 -6.46
N LEU A 67 -9.07 16.44 -6.05
CA LEU A 67 -7.73 16.30 -6.63
C LEU A 67 -7.80 15.83 -8.09
N GLU A 68 -8.65 14.85 -8.39
CA GLU A 68 -8.87 14.35 -9.76
C GLU A 68 -9.45 15.43 -10.68
N ALA A 69 -10.33 16.29 -10.15
CA ALA A 69 -10.83 17.49 -10.83
C ALA A 69 -9.80 18.62 -10.94
N GLY A 70 -8.55 18.40 -10.48
CA GLY A 70 -7.46 19.36 -10.60
C GLY A 70 -7.45 20.46 -9.54
N ARG A 71 -8.26 20.36 -8.47
CA ARG A 71 -8.21 21.30 -7.35
C ARG A 71 -7.11 20.90 -6.37
N ASP A 72 -6.18 21.81 -6.13
CA ASP A 72 -5.12 21.61 -5.14
C ASP A 72 -5.69 21.72 -3.73
N ILE A 73 -5.72 20.59 -3.01
CA ILE A 73 -6.07 20.53 -1.60
C ILE A 73 -4.90 19.97 -0.80
N ALA A 74 -4.67 20.53 0.39
CA ALA A 74 -3.65 20.03 1.30
C ALA A 74 -4.05 18.65 1.85
N VAL A 75 -3.11 17.71 1.83
CA VAL A 75 -3.27 16.36 2.36
C VAL A 75 -2.12 16.08 3.32
N THR A 76 -2.43 15.67 4.54
CA THR A 76 -1.45 15.34 5.58
C THR A 76 -0.90 13.93 5.37
N SER A 77 0.30 13.63 5.89
CA SER A 77 0.86 12.27 5.91
C SER A 77 -0.07 11.25 6.57
N GLU A 78 -0.87 11.68 7.56
CA GLU A 78 -1.84 10.84 8.28
C GLU A 78 -3.13 10.52 7.51
N ALA A 79 -3.25 10.99 6.26
CA ALA A 79 -4.41 10.69 5.44
C ALA A 79 -4.49 9.20 5.08
N PRO A 80 -5.70 8.69 4.76
CA PRO A 80 -5.87 7.33 4.22
C PRO A 80 -5.04 7.12 2.96
N ASP A 81 -4.53 5.91 2.76
CA ASP A 81 -3.60 5.59 1.67
C ASP A 81 -4.17 5.92 0.27
N ALA A 82 -5.48 5.74 0.06
CA ALA A 82 -6.13 6.11 -1.19
C ALA A 82 -6.05 7.62 -1.49
N LEU A 83 -6.18 8.46 -0.45
CA LEU A 83 -6.05 9.92 -0.59
C LEU A 83 -4.60 10.34 -0.77
N LEU A 84 -3.65 9.64 -0.13
CA LEU A 84 -2.22 9.85 -0.38
C LEU A 84 -1.87 9.53 -1.84
N VAL A 85 -2.36 8.42 -2.40
CA VAL A 85 -2.17 8.07 -3.81
C VAL A 85 -2.74 9.15 -4.73
N ALA A 86 -3.97 9.60 -4.49
CA ALA A 86 -4.59 10.66 -5.29
C ALA A 86 -3.77 11.97 -5.21
N ARG A 87 -3.24 12.31 -4.03
CA ARG A 87 -2.37 13.47 -3.86
C ARG A 87 -1.05 13.32 -4.61
N THR A 88 -0.39 12.17 -4.50
CA THR A 88 0.85 11.87 -5.25
C THR A 88 0.61 11.97 -6.75
N GLN A 89 -0.50 11.43 -7.26
CA GLN A 89 -0.87 11.52 -8.67
C GLN A 89 -1.11 12.97 -9.11
N PHE A 90 -1.83 13.75 -8.30
CA PHE A 90 -2.07 15.18 -8.57
C PHE A 90 -0.77 15.98 -8.67
N LEU A 91 0.15 15.76 -7.74
CA LEU A 91 1.46 16.43 -7.69
C LEU A 91 2.36 15.98 -8.83
N ALA A 92 2.43 14.66 -9.06
CA ALA A 92 3.22 14.07 -10.13
C ALA A 92 2.73 14.55 -11.50
N ALA A 93 1.42 14.67 -11.74
CA ALA A 93 0.87 15.20 -12.98
C ALA A 93 1.26 16.67 -13.26
N ARG A 94 1.77 17.39 -12.25
CA ARG A 94 2.24 18.78 -12.32
C ARG A 94 3.75 18.90 -12.14
N ASP A 95 4.48 17.78 -12.27
CA ASP A 95 5.93 17.68 -12.11
C ASP A 95 6.48 18.17 -10.76
N ARG A 96 5.63 18.20 -9.72
CA ARG A 96 5.98 18.58 -8.33
C ARG A 96 6.56 17.39 -7.57
N LEU A 97 7.62 16.81 -8.12
CA LEU A 97 8.24 15.58 -7.59
C LEU A 97 8.72 15.73 -6.14
N GLY A 98 9.30 16.88 -5.78
CA GLY A 98 9.77 17.14 -4.41
C GLY A 98 8.67 17.08 -3.34
N GLU A 99 7.41 17.31 -3.72
CA GLU A 99 6.26 17.14 -2.81
C GLU A 99 5.61 15.76 -2.92
N ALA A 100 5.76 15.09 -4.07
CA ALA A 100 5.17 13.79 -4.33
C ALA A 100 5.94 12.64 -3.64
N GLU A 101 7.28 12.74 -3.63
CA GLU A 101 8.17 11.71 -3.09
C GLU A 101 7.98 11.44 -1.58
N PRO A 102 7.85 12.45 -0.70
CA PRO A 102 7.59 12.20 0.73
C PRO A 102 6.28 11.44 1.00
N LEU A 103 5.28 11.60 0.13
CA LEU A 103 4.01 10.86 0.23
C LEU A 103 4.19 9.40 -0.19
N LEU A 104 4.99 9.16 -1.23
CA LEU A 104 5.39 7.80 -1.61
C LEU A 104 6.19 7.12 -0.49
N ASP A 105 7.15 7.80 0.11
CA ASP A 105 7.93 7.27 1.24
C ASP A 105 7.03 6.95 2.44
N THR A 106 5.97 7.73 2.65
CA THR A 106 4.97 7.45 3.69
C THR A 106 4.18 6.19 3.39
N LEU A 107 3.75 5.99 2.14
CA LEU A 107 3.09 4.75 1.70
C LEU A 107 4.00 3.52 1.84
N ASP A 108 5.29 3.69 1.55
CA ASP A 108 6.30 2.63 1.71
C ASP A 108 6.54 2.26 3.17
N ARG A 109 6.68 3.25 4.06
CA ARG A 109 6.81 3.00 5.51
C ARG A 109 5.60 2.31 6.11
N ARG A 110 4.41 2.51 5.54
CA ARG A 110 3.17 1.84 5.94
C ARG A 110 3.02 0.43 5.38
N SER A 111 3.96 -0.02 4.53
CA SER A 111 3.86 -1.30 3.82
C SER A 111 2.57 -1.43 2.98
N ALA A 112 2.03 -0.30 2.50
CA ALA A 112 0.81 -0.24 1.69
C ALA A 112 1.12 -0.60 0.23
N ALA A 113 1.51 -1.85 -0.04
CA ALA A 113 2.14 -2.28 -1.29
C ALA A 113 1.39 -1.84 -2.56
N GLU A 114 0.08 -2.05 -2.65
CA GLU A 114 -0.72 -1.64 -3.82
C GLU A 114 -0.84 -0.12 -3.98
N ALA A 115 -0.99 0.60 -2.86
CA ALA A 115 -1.04 2.06 -2.87
C ALA A 115 0.31 2.65 -3.29
N ALA A 116 1.39 2.15 -2.71
CA ALA A 116 2.75 2.52 -3.07
C ALA A 116 3.06 2.17 -4.53
N ALA A 117 2.57 1.06 -5.09
CA ALA A 117 2.73 0.74 -6.51
C ALA A 117 2.09 1.78 -7.43
N ARG A 118 0.87 2.24 -7.12
CA ARG A 118 0.18 3.30 -7.88
C ARG A 118 0.89 4.65 -7.76
N ALA A 119 1.36 4.99 -6.55
CA ALA A 119 2.12 6.21 -6.31
C ALA A 119 3.47 6.20 -7.04
N ARG A 120 4.22 5.09 -6.98
CA ARG A 120 5.48 4.89 -7.72
C ARG A 120 5.29 5.06 -9.21
N TYR A 121 4.26 4.45 -9.78
CA TYR A 121 3.95 4.61 -11.20
C TYR A 121 3.75 6.08 -11.59
N ALA A 122 3.02 6.85 -10.76
CA ALA A 122 2.81 8.27 -11.02
C ALA A 122 4.12 9.09 -10.94
N VAL A 123 4.95 8.84 -9.91
CA VAL A 123 6.27 9.48 -9.75
C VAL A 123 7.20 9.13 -10.91
N ALA A 124 7.25 7.86 -11.30
CA ALA A 124 8.05 7.39 -12.44
C ALA A 124 7.61 8.03 -13.76
N ASN A 125 6.30 8.17 -14.00
CA ASN A 125 5.79 8.87 -15.18
C ASN A 125 6.25 10.34 -15.21
N ALA A 126 6.25 11.02 -14.07
CA ALA A 126 6.74 12.39 -13.98
C ALA A 126 8.25 12.50 -14.25
N ARG A 127 9.04 11.57 -13.71
CA ARG A 127 10.48 11.47 -14.00
C ARG A 127 10.76 11.24 -15.49
N ILE A 128 9.98 10.39 -16.17
CA ILE A 128 10.11 10.18 -17.62
C ILE A 128 9.78 11.45 -18.42
N ARG A 129 8.74 12.19 -18.05
CA ARG A 129 8.44 13.48 -18.71
C ARG A 129 9.58 14.48 -18.53
N GLN A 130 10.14 14.59 -17.32
CA GLN A 130 11.32 15.41 -17.08
C GLN A 130 12.54 14.95 -17.88
N ALA A 131 12.77 13.63 -17.97
CA ALA A 131 13.83 13.08 -18.77
C ALA A 131 13.71 13.46 -20.25
N PHE A 132 12.51 13.38 -20.84
CA PHE A 132 12.29 13.80 -22.23
C PHE A 132 12.59 15.28 -22.44
N LEU A 133 12.13 16.17 -21.54
CA LEU A 133 12.45 17.60 -21.61
C LEU A 133 13.96 17.88 -21.53
N LEU A 134 14.71 17.09 -20.76
CA LEU A 134 16.16 17.20 -20.66
C LEU A 134 16.87 16.65 -21.91
N ILE A 135 16.40 15.53 -22.47
CA ILE A 135 16.91 14.96 -23.72
C ILE A 135 16.71 15.94 -24.88
N GLU A 136 15.54 16.57 -24.98
CA GLU A 136 15.25 17.60 -26.00
C GLU A 136 16.24 18.79 -25.93
N ARG A 137 16.74 19.10 -24.74
CA ARG A 137 17.75 20.15 -24.50
C ARG A 137 19.19 19.65 -24.59
N SER A 138 19.40 18.39 -24.97
CA SER A 138 20.70 17.72 -24.98
C SER A 138 21.39 17.65 -23.61
N GLU A 139 20.63 17.77 -22.51
CA GLU A 139 21.10 17.67 -21.12
C GLU A 139 21.11 16.20 -20.65
N LEU A 140 21.83 15.35 -21.39
CA LEU A 140 21.83 13.88 -21.18
C LEU A 140 22.38 13.46 -19.81
N ASP A 141 23.30 14.25 -19.25
CA ASP A 141 23.87 14.06 -17.92
C ASP A 141 22.81 14.17 -16.82
N LYS A 142 21.81 15.04 -17.00
CA LYS A 142 20.69 15.20 -16.07
C LYS A 142 19.52 14.27 -16.39
N ALA A 143 19.36 13.87 -17.65
CA ALA A 143 18.30 12.96 -18.08
C ALA A 143 18.51 11.52 -17.58
N GLY A 144 19.75 11.00 -17.66
CA GLY A 144 20.10 9.64 -17.22
C GLY A 144 19.64 9.25 -15.81
N PRO A 145 19.86 10.11 -14.77
CA PRO A 145 19.31 9.89 -13.44
C PRO A 145 17.79 9.66 -13.43
N GLN A 146 17.05 10.49 -14.16
CA GLN A 146 15.58 10.45 -14.19
C GLN A 146 15.07 9.16 -14.83
N VAL A 147 15.67 8.74 -15.95
CA VAL A 147 15.31 7.48 -16.64
C VAL A 147 15.63 6.28 -15.75
N THR A 148 16.79 6.26 -15.11
CA THR A 148 17.23 5.16 -14.24
C THR A 148 16.31 4.99 -13.04
N LEU A 149 16.01 6.10 -12.36
CA LEU A 149 15.11 6.13 -11.23
C LEU A 149 13.67 5.72 -11.62
N ALA A 150 13.16 6.24 -12.73
CA ALA A 150 11.85 5.83 -13.24
C ALA A 150 11.78 4.33 -13.53
N ARG A 151 12.80 3.77 -14.20
CA ARG A 151 12.88 2.32 -14.46
C ARG A 151 12.86 1.51 -13.16
N GLN A 152 13.60 1.93 -12.14
CA GLN A 152 13.60 1.26 -10.83
C GLN A 152 12.22 1.31 -10.17
N ASP A 153 11.54 2.45 -10.22
CA ASP A 153 10.20 2.62 -9.66
C ASP A 153 9.15 1.80 -10.38
N TYR A 154 9.17 1.73 -11.72
CA TYR A 154 8.28 0.83 -12.46
C TYR A 154 8.52 -0.62 -12.08
N ARG A 155 9.78 -1.05 -11.96
CA ARG A 155 10.12 -2.41 -11.52
C ARG A 155 9.57 -2.70 -10.13
N ARG A 156 9.72 -1.77 -9.17
CA ARG A 156 9.17 -1.90 -7.81
C ARG A 156 7.65 -1.91 -7.82
N ALA A 157 7.01 -1.10 -8.66
CA ALA A 157 5.56 -1.13 -8.83
C ALA A 157 5.07 -2.51 -9.35
N LEU A 158 5.81 -3.12 -10.29
CA LEU A 158 5.51 -4.45 -10.82
C LEU A 158 5.78 -5.58 -9.83
N GLN A 159 6.74 -5.42 -8.91
CA GLN A 159 6.95 -6.37 -7.81
C GLN A 159 5.75 -6.42 -6.87
N ALA A 160 5.16 -5.26 -6.57
CA ALA A 160 3.96 -5.16 -5.73
C ALA A 160 2.67 -5.50 -6.47
N ARG A 161 2.56 -5.16 -7.75
CA ARG A 161 1.39 -5.41 -8.59
C ARG A 161 1.81 -5.96 -9.96
N PRO A 162 1.98 -7.28 -10.09
CA PRO A 162 2.41 -7.93 -11.34
C PRO A 162 1.46 -7.71 -12.53
N ASP A 163 0.19 -7.42 -12.28
CA ASP A 163 -0.82 -7.18 -13.34
C ASP A 163 -0.96 -5.69 -13.71
N PHE A 164 -0.02 -4.84 -13.29
CA PHE A 164 -0.04 -3.42 -13.63
C PHE A 164 0.47 -3.17 -15.06
N TRP A 165 -0.41 -3.39 -16.05
CA TRP A 165 -0.07 -3.28 -17.48
C TRP A 165 0.54 -1.94 -17.88
N ASP A 166 0.02 -0.82 -17.38
CA ASP A 166 0.57 0.51 -17.67
C ASP A 166 2.04 0.63 -17.21
N ALA A 167 2.37 0.05 -16.05
CA ALA A 167 3.74 0.02 -15.56
C ALA A 167 4.63 -0.92 -16.38
N LYS A 168 4.11 -2.05 -16.90
CA LYS A 168 4.86 -2.94 -17.80
C LYS A 168 5.27 -2.23 -19.08
N PHE A 169 4.32 -1.54 -19.70
CA PHE A 169 4.58 -0.79 -20.92
C PHE A 169 5.61 0.32 -20.68
N ASN A 170 5.41 1.13 -19.64
CA ASN A 170 6.33 2.24 -19.35
C ASN A 170 7.71 1.76 -18.86
N PHE A 171 7.79 0.59 -18.21
CA PHE A 171 9.06 -0.05 -17.86
C PHE A 171 9.87 -0.43 -19.10
N ASP A 172 9.22 -0.99 -20.13
CA ASP A 172 9.88 -1.34 -21.39
C ASP A 172 10.37 -0.08 -22.11
N VAL A 173 9.55 0.98 -22.18
CA VAL A 173 9.97 2.29 -22.73
C VAL A 173 11.20 2.83 -21.99
N ALA A 174 11.18 2.87 -20.66
CA ALA A 174 12.33 3.32 -19.86
C ALA A 174 13.57 2.44 -20.06
N SER A 175 13.39 1.13 -20.26
CA SER A 175 14.49 0.19 -20.51
C SER A 175 15.12 0.39 -21.89
N ARG A 176 14.31 0.70 -22.91
CA ARG A 176 14.80 1.06 -24.25
C ARG A 176 15.58 2.37 -24.22
N LEU A 177 15.13 3.38 -23.48
CA LEU A 177 15.86 4.64 -23.34
C LEU A 177 17.28 4.43 -22.79
N ILE A 178 17.48 3.54 -21.82
CA ILE A 178 18.83 3.23 -21.31
C ILE A 178 19.70 2.57 -22.37
N ARG A 179 19.14 1.70 -23.19
CA ARG A 179 19.88 1.05 -24.29
C ARG A 179 20.21 2.05 -25.40
N ASP A 180 19.25 2.91 -25.74
CA ASP A 180 19.37 3.86 -26.84
C ASP A 180 20.29 5.04 -26.48
N PHE A 181 20.45 5.33 -25.18
CA PHE A 181 21.38 6.32 -24.62
C PHE A 181 22.34 5.67 -23.60
N PRO A 182 23.38 4.93 -24.07
CA PRO A 182 24.30 4.22 -23.18
C PRO A 182 25.09 5.16 -22.24
N GLU A 183 25.13 6.47 -22.51
CA GLU A 183 25.67 7.48 -21.60
C GLU A 183 24.96 7.51 -20.25
N PHE A 184 23.70 7.07 -20.17
CA PHE A 184 22.94 6.99 -18.92
C PHE A 184 23.56 6.02 -17.92
N ASP A 185 24.16 4.91 -18.38
CA ASP A 185 24.84 3.94 -17.50
C ASP A 185 26.25 4.41 -17.10
N ARG A 186 26.93 5.19 -17.95
CA ARG A 186 28.33 5.61 -17.75
C ARG A 186 28.55 6.49 -16.51
N LYS A 187 27.49 7.02 -15.90
CA LYS A 187 27.58 7.95 -14.75
C LYS A 187 27.02 7.38 -13.43
N PHE A 188 26.30 6.26 -13.46
CA PHE A 188 25.70 5.66 -12.26
C PHE A 188 26.46 4.44 -11.71
N GLY A 189 27.49 3.98 -12.42
CA GLY A 189 28.29 2.82 -12.02
C GLY A 189 29.78 3.06 -11.74
N ASP A 190 30.36 4.22 -12.08
CA ASP A 190 31.83 4.30 -12.22
C ASP A 190 32.45 5.69 -11.95
N GLU A 191 32.00 6.39 -10.90
CA GLU A 191 32.83 7.45 -10.26
C GLU A 191 33.80 6.89 -9.21
N LEU A 192 34.03 5.58 -9.24
CA LEU A 192 35.35 5.03 -8.95
C LEU A 192 35.87 4.43 -10.25
N LYS A 193 36.35 5.30 -11.15
CA LYS A 193 37.44 4.90 -12.03
C LYS A 193 38.56 4.41 -11.11
N ALA A 194 38.56 3.12 -10.79
CA ALA A 194 39.79 2.45 -10.43
C ALA A 194 40.67 2.68 -11.66
N GLU A 195 41.62 3.60 -11.54
CA GLU A 195 42.75 3.64 -12.45
C GLU A 195 43.18 2.19 -12.65
N PRO A 196 43.29 1.70 -13.90
CA PRO A 196 43.68 0.33 -14.14
C PRO A 196 45.00 0.16 -13.38
N LYS A 197 44.99 -0.64 -12.30
CA LYS A 197 46.22 -0.97 -11.58
C LYS A 197 47.18 -1.44 -12.65
N GLN A 198 48.24 -0.67 -12.89
CA GLN A 198 49.38 -1.13 -13.67
C GLN A 198 49.87 -2.37 -12.94
N ILE A 199 49.44 -3.53 -13.42
CA ILE A 199 50.03 -4.80 -13.06
C ILE A 199 51.40 -4.73 -13.73
N TRP A 200 52.39 -4.23 -12.99
CA TRP A 200 53.80 -4.47 -13.27
C TRP A 200 53.96 -5.97 -13.37
N THR A 201 53.84 -6.48 -14.59
CA THR A 201 54.39 -7.77 -14.94
C THR A 201 55.78 -7.42 -15.40
N ASP A 202 56.72 -7.42 -14.46
CA ASP A 202 58.12 -7.59 -14.80
C ASP A 202 58.20 -8.93 -15.52
N ILE A 203 58.22 -8.88 -16.85
CA ILE A 203 58.63 -10.01 -17.68
C ILE A 203 60.14 -10.12 -17.44
N PRO A 204 60.63 -11.14 -16.72
CA PRO A 204 62.07 -11.27 -16.50
C PRO A 204 62.73 -11.50 -17.87
N GLY A 205 63.75 -10.69 -18.13
CA GLY A 205 64.39 -10.55 -19.43
C GLY A 205 64.83 -11.87 -20.05
N GLN A 206 64.63 -11.97 -21.36
CA GLN A 206 65.16 -13.04 -22.19
C GLN A 206 66.71 -13.01 -22.15
N PRO A 207 67.39 -14.06 -21.69
CA PRO A 207 68.85 -14.08 -21.69
C PRO A 207 69.34 -14.16 -23.14
N ARG A 208 70.12 -13.15 -23.57
CA ARG A 208 70.90 -13.22 -24.81
C ARG A 208 72.06 -14.20 -24.58
N GLY A 209 71.83 -15.47 -24.91
CA GLY A 209 72.90 -16.45 -25.13
C GLY A 209 73.42 -16.30 -26.54
N GLY A 210 74.64 -15.77 -26.69
CA GLY A 210 75.36 -15.78 -27.97
C GLY A 210 75.94 -17.15 -28.31
N PRO A 211 76.43 -17.31 -29.54
CA PRO A 211 77.77 -17.82 -29.80
C PRO A 211 78.78 -16.69 -30.05
#